data_AF-A0A2H9ZXE0-F1
#
_entry.id   AF-A0A2H9ZXE0-F1
#
_cell.length_a   1.000
_cell.length_b   1.000
_cell.length_c   1.000
_cell.angle_alpha   90.00
_cell.angle_beta   90.00
_cell.angle_gamma   90.00
#
_symmetry.space_group_name_H-M   'P 1'
#
loop_
_entity.id
_entity.type
_entity.pdbx_description
1 polymer ?
#
loop_
_entity_poly.entity_id
_entity_poly.type
_entity_poly.pdbx_seq_one_letter_code
_entity_poly.pdbx_strand_id
1 'polypeptide(L)'
;MAAFIIRLSIVVLLAATVQASIFQSKPTSPKSLLSSPIDRELAVILCQAAWTQHQKKTRSYHITGNCNDMMEATLQVEVDGSALIYIYYFGFRGVELIYLPVEITLRYRKWWYVAQSKNNDGEIGFPIKTWVDEVIVTRDREL
;
A
#
# COMPACT_ATOMS: atom_id res chain seq x y z
N MET A 1 -13.68 16.04 14.79
CA MET A 1 -13.69 14.63 15.22
C MET A 1 -13.58 13.77 13.98
N ALA A 2 -12.49 13.02 13.81
CA ALA A 2 -12.31 12.14 12.66
C ALA A 2 -13.05 10.82 12.92
N ALA A 3 -14.01 10.47 12.08
CA ALA A 3 -14.64 9.15 12.08
C ALA A 3 -13.66 8.12 11.49
N PHE A 4 -13.49 6.99 12.16
CA PHE A 4 -12.61 5.89 11.77
C PHE A 4 -13.43 4.61 11.58
N ILE A 5 -13.27 3.97 10.43
CA ILE A 5 -13.83 2.65 10.14
C ILE A 5 -12.64 1.69 10.07
N ILE A 6 -12.65 0.67 10.92
CA ILE A 6 -11.66 -0.42 10.95
C ILE A 6 -12.17 -1.51 10.00
N ARG A 7 -11.38 -1.89 8.99
CA ARG A 7 -11.64 -3.10 8.18
C ARG A 7 -10.66 -4.20 8.57
N LEU A 8 -11.26 -5.36 8.81
CA LEU A 8 -10.81 -6.68 9.25
C LEU A 8 -9.37 -7.09 8.84
N SER A 9 -8.55 -7.48 9.83
CA SER A 9 -7.31 -8.25 9.60
C SER A 9 -7.65 -9.75 9.63
N ILE A 10 -7.67 -10.41 8.47
CA ILE A 10 -7.88 -11.87 8.40
C ILE A 10 -6.51 -12.55 8.46
N VAL A 11 -6.24 -13.27 9.55
CA VAL A 11 -5.18 -14.27 9.61
C VAL A 11 -5.79 -15.57 9.08
N VAL A 12 -5.55 -15.88 7.80
CA VAL A 12 -6.09 -17.10 7.19
C VAL A 12 -5.20 -18.30 7.56
N LEU A 13 -5.65 -19.15 8.49
CA LEU A 13 -5.21 -20.54 8.55
C LEU A 13 -5.88 -21.29 7.38
N LEU A 14 -5.20 -21.44 6.25
CA LEU A 14 -5.75 -22.17 5.11
C LEU A 14 -5.64 -23.68 5.33
N ALA A 15 -6.71 -24.28 5.83
CA ALA A 15 -7.19 -25.54 5.28
C ALA A 15 -8.27 -25.18 4.26
N ALA A 16 -7.99 -25.46 2.99
CA ALA A 16 -8.86 -25.57 1.82
C ALA A 16 -10.18 -24.75 1.78
N THR A 17 -10.36 -23.99 0.69
CA THR A 17 -11.62 -23.37 0.20
C THR A 17 -12.01 -21.97 0.70
N VAL A 18 -11.24 -20.93 0.36
CA VAL A 18 -11.80 -19.57 0.15
C VAL A 18 -11.06 -18.89 -1.00
N GLN A 19 -11.52 -19.09 -2.24
CA GLN A 19 -10.75 -18.75 -3.45
C GLN A 19 -11.38 -17.64 -4.31
N ALA A 20 -12.31 -16.82 -3.79
CA ALA A 20 -12.99 -15.82 -4.62
C ALA A 20 -13.08 -14.38 -4.07
N SER A 21 -12.77 -14.12 -2.79
CA SER A 21 -12.95 -12.78 -2.19
C SER A 21 -11.68 -12.08 -1.68
N ILE A 22 -10.50 -12.68 -1.89
CA ILE A 22 -9.19 -12.09 -1.55
C ILE A 22 -8.55 -11.40 -2.79
N PHE A 23 -9.24 -11.44 -3.93
CA PHE A 23 -8.78 -11.00 -5.26
C PHE A 23 -8.93 -9.49 -5.52
N GLN A 24 -8.58 -8.62 -4.57
CA GLN A 24 -8.27 -7.23 -4.92
C GLN A 24 -6.96 -6.77 -4.30
N SER A 25 -5.94 -7.61 -4.34
CA SER A 25 -4.59 -7.22 -3.90
C SER A 25 -3.89 -6.35 -4.95
N LYS A 26 -3.97 -6.71 -6.23
CA LYS A 26 -3.18 -6.07 -7.30
C LYS A 26 -4.04 -5.18 -8.21
N PRO A 27 -3.57 -3.98 -8.59
CA PRO A 27 -4.24 -3.11 -9.56
C PRO A 27 -4.55 -3.81 -10.89
N THR A 28 -5.69 -3.50 -11.50
CA THR A 28 -6.12 -4.08 -12.79
C THR A 28 -5.28 -3.62 -13.98
N SER A 29 -4.72 -2.40 -13.92
CA SER A 29 -3.79 -1.87 -14.92
C SER A 29 -2.72 -0.97 -14.26
N PRO A 30 -1.68 -1.55 -13.64
CA PRO A 30 -0.68 -0.80 -12.91
C PRO A 30 0.40 -0.18 -13.81
N LYS A 31 0.77 1.09 -13.59
CA LYS A 31 2.07 1.63 -14.02
C LYS A 31 3.15 1.12 -13.07
N SER A 32 4.17 0.45 -13.59
CA SER A 32 5.35 0.06 -12.80
C SER A 32 6.14 1.29 -12.36
N LEU A 33 6.49 1.34 -11.06
CA LEU A 33 7.36 2.38 -10.49
C LEU A 33 8.83 1.94 -10.43
N LEU A 34 9.11 0.64 -10.62
CA LEU A 34 10.48 0.11 -10.61
C LEU A 34 11.22 0.34 -11.94
N SER A 35 10.52 0.80 -12.97
CA SER A 35 11.05 0.94 -14.33
C SER A 35 11.94 2.17 -14.54
N SER A 36 11.95 3.13 -13.60
CA SER A 36 12.76 4.36 -13.67
C SER A 36 13.43 4.62 -12.32
N PRO A 37 14.70 5.11 -12.29
CA PRO A 37 15.38 5.45 -11.03
C PRO A 37 14.59 6.45 -10.18
N ILE A 38 13.99 7.47 -10.80
CA ILE A 38 13.22 8.51 -10.11
C ILE A 38 11.93 7.93 -9.52
N ASP A 39 11.20 7.14 -10.30
CA ASP A 39 9.96 6.49 -9.83
C ASP A 39 10.28 5.45 -8.73
N ARG A 40 11.45 4.80 -8.79
CA ARG A 40 11.91 3.85 -7.78
C ARG A 40 12.23 4.55 -6.46
N GLU A 41 12.93 5.68 -6.49
CA GLU A 41 13.21 6.47 -5.28
C GLU A 41 11.91 6.93 -4.61
N LEU A 42 10.95 7.44 -5.40
CA LEU A 42 9.62 7.78 -4.91
C LEU A 42 8.92 6.56 -4.29
N ALA A 43 8.98 5.39 -4.93
CA ALA A 43 8.39 4.17 -4.40
C ALA A 43 8.99 3.77 -3.06
N VAL A 44 10.31 3.89 -2.87
CA VAL A 44 10.99 3.58 -1.60
C VAL A 44 10.48 4.50 -0.48
N ILE A 45 10.45 5.81 -0.73
CA ILE A 45 9.97 6.80 0.24
C ILE A 45 8.52 6.50 0.65
N LEU A 46 7.66 6.21 -0.33
CA LEU A 46 6.25 5.90 -0.07
C LEU A 46 6.07 4.58 0.67
N CYS A 47 6.81 3.53 0.31
CA CYS A 47 6.81 2.24 0.99
C CYS A 47 7.22 2.41 2.47
N GLN A 48 8.32 3.11 2.74
CA GLN A 48 8.81 3.35 4.10
C GLN A 48 7.79 4.13 4.94
N ALA A 49 7.17 5.16 4.36
CA ALA A 49 6.13 5.94 5.02
C ALA A 49 4.90 5.07 5.35
N ALA A 50 4.43 4.28 4.38
CA ALA A 50 3.29 3.37 4.55
C ALA A 50 3.58 2.29 5.61
N TRP A 51 4.76 1.67 5.56
CA TRP A 51 5.17 0.64 6.51
C TRP A 51 5.29 1.19 7.93
N THR A 52 5.95 2.34 8.10
CA THR A 52 6.07 3.03 9.39
C THR A 52 4.70 3.39 9.96
N GLN A 53 3.78 3.88 9.11
CA GLN A 53 2.42 4.20 9.51
C GLN A 53 1.67 2.95 9.98
N HIS A 54 1.82 1.82 9.29
CA HIS A 54 1.23 0.55 9.70
C HIS A 54 1.79 0.11 11.06
N GLN A 55 3.11 -0.02 11.20
CA GLN A 55 3.77 -0.48 12.43
C GLN A 55 3.39 0.36 13.65
N LYS A 56 3.35 1.69 13.51
CA LYS A 56 2.92 2.60 14.60
C LYS A 56 1.49 2.32 15.06
N LYS A 57 0.61 1.92 14.14
CA LYS A 57 -0.82 1.76 14.40
C LYS A 57 -1.17 0.36 14.92
N THR A 58 -0.50 -0.68 14.41
CA THR A 58 -0.75 -2.08 14.80
C THR A 58 0.23 -2.60 15.85
N ARG A 59 1.27 -1.83 16.18
CA ARG A 59 2.39 -2.24 17.06
C ARG A 59 3.13 -3.48 16.54
N SER A 60 3.14 -3.72 15.23
CA SER A 60 3.81 -4.85 14.57
C SER A 60 5.33 -4.69 14.44
N TYR A 61 6.00 -4.14 15.46
CA TYR A 61 7.45 -3.90 15.47
C TYR A 61 8.29 -5.19 15.45
N HIS A 62 7.66 -6.35 15.61
CA HIS A 62 8.30 -7.65 15.50
C HIS A 62 8.58 -8.06 14.04
N ILE A 63 8.06 -7.32 13.06
CA ILE A 63 8.36 -7.54 11.64
C ILE A 63 9.17 -6.35 11.15
N THR A 64 10.37 -6.63 10.66
CA THR A 64 11.20 -5.66 9.95
C THR A 64 10.97 -5.82 8.45
N GLY A 65 10.97 -4.71 7.72
CA GLY A 65 10.74 -4.71 6.27
C GLY A 65 11.80 -3.90 5.56
N ASN A 66 12.29 -4.38 4.41
CA ASN A 66 13.25 -3.65 3.58
C ASN A 66 12.60 -3.15 2.29
N CYS A 67 12.19 -1.88 2.28
CA CYS A 67 11.62 -1.25 1.09
C CYS A 67 12.63 -1.00 -0.05
N ASN A 68 13.95 -1.12 0.17
CA ASN A 68 14.92 -0.93 -0.92
C ASN A 68 14.93 -2.10 -1.91
N ASP A 69 14.59 -3.29 -1.40
CA ASP A 69 14.54 -4.55 -2.15
C ASP A 69 13.09 -4.90 -2.52
N MET A 70 12.33 -3.90 -2.97
CA MET A 70 10.99 -4.12 -3.52
C MET A 70 11.06 -5.01 -4.76
N MET A 71 10.27 -6.08 -4.75
CA MET A 71 10.06 -6.96 -5.90
C MET A 71 8.94 -6.42 -6.78
N GLU A 72 7.97 -5.71 -6.19
CA GLU A 72 6.88 -5.06 -6.90
C GLU A 72 6.66 -3.64 -6.38
N ALA A 73 6.52 -2.67 -7.28
CA ALA A 73 6.00 -1.36 -6.95
C ALA A 73 5.18 -0.83 -8.13
N THR A 74 3.91 -0.52 -7.89
CA THR A 74 3.00 -0.06 -8.93
C THR A 74 2.11 1.08 -8.48
N LEU A 75 1.65 1.86 -9.45
CA LEU A 75 0.71 2.95 -9.28
C LEU A 75 -0.53 2.73 -10.16
N GLN A 76 -1.70 2.93 -9.57
CA GLN A 76 -2.96 3.12 -10.26
C GLN A 76 -3.54 4.47 -9.83
N VAL A 77 -4.15 5.18 -10.77
CA VAL A 77 -4.88 6.42 -10.49
C VAL A 77 -6.35 6.18 -10.80
N GLU A 78 -7.21 6.45 -9.81
CA GLU A 78 -8.66 6.42 -9.96
C GLU A 78 -9.21 7.85 -9.83
N VAL A 79 -10.34 8.10 -10.49
CA VAL A 79 -11.05 9.38 -10.41
C VAL A 79 -12.38 9.13 -9.73
N ASP A 80 -12.63 9.84 -8.63
CA ASP A 80 -13.89 9.79 -7.88
C ASP A 80 -14.43 11.21 -7.66
N GLY A 81 -15.39 11.61 -8.50
CA GLY A 81 -15.92 12.97 -8.50
C GLY A 81 -14.83 14.02 -8.77
N SER A 82 -14.57 14.89 -7.80
CA SER A 82 -13.49 15.90 -7.85
C SER A 82 -12.18 15.43 -7.22
N ALA A 83 -12.05 14.15 -6.85
CA ALA A 83 -10.84 13.59 -6.26
C ALA A 83 -10.09 12.70 -7.25
N LEU A 84 -8.77 12.83 -7.26
CA LEU A 84 -7.83 11.86 -7.78
C LEU A 84 -7.35 10.99 -6.63
N ILE A 85 -7.50 9.67 -6.78
CA ILE A 85 -7.07 8.68 -5.80
C ILE A 85 -5.85 7.96 -6.39
N TYR A 86 -4.68 8.22 -5.81
CA TYR A 86 -3.45 7.53 -6.16
C TYR A 86 -3.33 6.29 -5.28
N ILE A 87 -3.36 5.12 -5.89
CA ILE A 87 -3.26 3.82 -5.22
C ILE A 87 -1.90 3.23 -5.56
N TYR A 88 -1.04 3.18 -4.56
CA TYR A 88 0.27 2.57 -4.62
C TYR A 88 0.20 1.16 -4.07
N TYR A 89 0.81 0.21 -4.77
CA TYR A 89 0.98 -1.15 -4.32
C TYR A 89 2.47 -1.48 -4.25
N PHE A 90 2.90 -2.04 -3.13
CA PHE A 90 4.29 -2.42 -2.87
C PHE A 90 4.36 -3.89 -2.44
N GLY A 91 5.30 -4.64 -3.00
CA GLY A 91 5.66 -5.99 -2.57
C GLY A 91 7.16 -6.03 -2.27
N PHE A 92 7.53 -6.41 -1.05
CA PHE A 92 8.92 -6.44 -0.58
C PHE A 92 9.12 -7.49 0.50
N ARG A 93 10.38 -7.81 0.78
CA ARG A 93 10.73 -8.80 1.78
C ARG A 93 10.92 -8.18 3.16
N GLY A 94 10.63 -8.98 4.17
CA GLY A 94 10.86 -8.65 5.56
C GLY A 94 11.35 -9.85 6.34
N VAL A 95 11.56 -9.62 7.63
CA VAL A 95 11.98 -10.63 8.59
C VAL A 95 11.17 -10.43 9.86
N GLU A 96 10.51 -11.50 10.32
CA GLU A 96 9.86 -11.55 11.63
C GLU A 96 10.86 -11.95 12.73
N LEU A 97 10.64 -11.53 13.97
CA LEU A 97 11.41 -11.98 15.13
C LEU A 97 11.56 -13.50 15.09
N ILE A 98 12.81 -13.98 15.24
CA ILE A 98 13.29 -15.37 15.01
C ILE A 98 13.81 -15.64 13.57
N TYR A 99 14.10 -14.58 12.80
CA TYR A 99 14.73 -14.68 11.46
C TYR A 99 13.89 -15.41 10.41
N LEU A 100 12.57 -15.46 10.61
CA LEU A 100 11.66 -16.06 9.63
C LEU A 100 11.47 -15.08 8.47
N PRO A 101 11.79 -15.48 7.22
CA PRO A 101 11.54 -14.65 6.06
C PRO A 101 10.04 -14.48 5.87
N VAL A 102 9.63 -13.25 5.57
CA VAL A 102 8.24 -12.93 5.24
C VAL A 102 8.19 -12.11 3.97
N GLU A 103 7.12 -12.26 3.22
CA GLU A 103 6.78 -11.34 2.14
C GLU A 103 5.71 -10.37 2.64
N ILE A 104 5.91 -9.10 2.36
CA ILE A 104 5.03 -8.02 2.79
C ILE A 104 4.47 -7.36 1.55
N THR A 105 3.15 -7.33 1.48
CA THR A 105 2.40 -6.60 0.47
C THR A 105 1.68 -5.44 1.14
N LEU A 106 1.84 -4.23 0.60
CA LEU A 106 1.22 -3.00 1.10
C LEU A 106 0.41 -2.31 0.01
N ARG A 107 -0.79 -1.86 0.36
CA ARG A 107 -1.55 -0.90 -0.45
C ARG A 107 -1.70 0.43 0.26
N TYR A 108 -1.21 1.49 -0.37
CA TYR A 108 -1.17 2.84 0.16
C TYR A 108 -1.94 3.81 -0.75
N ARG A 109 -2.88 4.56 -0.20
CA ARG A 109 -3.71 5.53 -0.93
C ARG A 109 -3.39 6.95 -0.54
N LYS A 110 -3.37 7.83 -1.55
CA LYS A 110 -3.37 9.29 -1.38
C LYS A 110 -4.54 9.91 -2.12
N TRP A 111 -5.31 10.72 -1.40
CA TRP A 111 -6.43 11.50 -1.95
C TRP A 111 -5.98 12.91 -2.27
N TRP A 112 -6.21 13.31 -3.51
CA TRP A 112 -5.92 14.63 -4.04
C TRP A 112 -7.23 15.23 -4.54
N TYR A 113 -7.76 16.24 -3.85
CA TYR A 113 -8.95 16.92 -4.35
C TYR A 113 -8.51 17.96 -5.36
N VAL A 114 -9.02 17.83 -6.59
CA VAL A 114 -8.86 18.84 -7.62
C VAL A 114 -9.73 20.01 -7.19
N ALA A 115 -9.11 21.16 -6.95
CA ALA A 115 -9.88 22.38 -6.72
C ALA A 115 -10.74 22.60 -7.97
N GLN A 116 -12.07 22.67 -7.81
CA GLN A 116 -12.93 23.19 -8.86
C GLN A 116 -12.62 24.68 -9.00
N SER A 117 -11.59 24.99 -9.77
CA SER A 117 -11.28 26.37 -10.04
C SER A 117 -12.39 26.96 -10.89
N LYS A 118 -12.93 28.11 -10.48
CA LYS A 118 -13.81 28.91 -11.35
C LYS A 118 -13.06 29.48 -12.57
N ASN A 119 -11.72 29.42 -12.55
CA ASN A 119 -10.83 29.86 -13.62
C ASN A 119 -9.91 28.68 -13.98
N ASN A 120 -9.93 28.16 -15.21
CA ASN A 120 -9.24 26.93 -15.64
C ASN A 120 -7.69 26.94 -15.52
N ASP A 121 -7.14 27.11 -14.32
CA ASP A 121 -5.74 27.42 -14.08
C ASP A 121 -4.94 26.16 -13.67
N GLY A 122 -5.58 24.97 -13.69
CA GLY A 122 -4.88 23.68 -13.66
C GLY A 122 -4.17 23.33 -12.34
N GLU A 123 -4.38 24.07 -11.26
CA GLU A 123 -3.73 23.75 -9.98
C GLU A 123 -4.29 22.48 -9.35
N ILE A 124 -3.46 21.44 -9.30
CA ILE A 124 -3.71 20.20 -8.58
C ILE A 124 -3.63 20.52 -7.07
N GLY A 125 -4.74 20.35 -6.34
CA GLY A 125 -4.83 20.68 -4.91
C GLY A 125 -3.92 19.82 -4.01
N PHE A 126 -3.71 20.22 -2.75
CA PHE A 126 -2.84 19.50 -1.82
C PHE A 126 -3.40 18.12 -1.42
N PRO A 127 -2.55 17.11 -1.09
CA PRO A 127 -3.02 15.83 -0.59
C PRO A 127 -3.67 15.99 0.78
N ILE A 128 -4.98 15.78 0.85
CA ILE A 128 -5.77 16.04 2.09
C ILE A 128 -5.77 14.82 3.01
N LYS A 129 -5.60 13.60 2.47
CA LYS A 129 -5.67 12.36 3.25
C LYS A 129 -4.77 11.27 2.67
N THR A 130 -3.98 10.64 3.53
CA THR A 130 -3.21 9.44 3.22
C THR A 130 -3.66 8.27 4.08
N TRP A 131 -3.62 7.06 3.52
CA TRP A 131 -4.13 5.88 4.21
C TRP A 131 -3.42 4.60 3.74
N VAL A 132 -3.09 3.71 4.66
CA VAL A 132 -2.65 2.34 4.36
C VAL A 132 -3.89 1.45 4.41
N ASP A 133 -4.35 0.99 3.25
CA ASP A 133 -5.58 0.20 3.17
C ASP A 133 -5.41 -1.21 3.71
N GLU A 134 -4.30 -1.82 3.31
CA GLU A 134 -4.10 -3.25 3.39
C GLU A 134 -2.62 -3.53 3.55
N VAL A 135 -2.35 -4.45 4.48
CA VAL A 135 -1.04 -5.03 4.72
C VAL A 135 -1.23 -6.52 4.82
N ILE A 136 -0.62 -7.26 3.91
CA ILE A 136 -0.59 -8.72 3.93
C ILE A 136 0.83 -9.12 4.23
N VAL A 137 1.01 -9.93 5.27
CA VAL A 137 2.29 -10.56 5.60
C VAL A 137 2.11 -12.06 5.38
N THR A 138 2.80 -12.59 4.38
CA THR A 138 2.84 -14.02 4.08
C THR A 138 4.13 -14.64 4.60
N ARG A 139 4.02 -15.85 5.12
CA ARG A 139 5.13 -16.70 5.55
C ARG A 139 5.17 -17.89 4.60
N ASP A 140 6.32 -18.20 4.02
CA ASP A 140 6.48 -19.48 3.35
C ASP A 140 6.41 -20.58 4.40
N ARG A 141 5.39 -21.44 4.32
CA ARG A 141 5.33 -22.69 5.07
C ARG A 141 5.96 -23.78 4.22
N GLU A 142 7.29 -23.82 4.20
CA GLU A 142 8.02 -25.04 3.86
C GLU A 142 8.94 -25.39 5.03
N LEU A 143 8.42 -26.24 5.92
CA LEU A 143 9.16 -27.14 6.81
C LEU A 143 8.45 -28.49 6.81
#